data_AF-A0A846T9V4-F1
#
_entry.id   AF-A0A846T9V4-F1
#
_cell.length_a   1.000
_cell.length_b   1.000
_cell.length_c   1.000
_cell.angle_alpha   90.00
_cell.angle_beta   90.00
_cell.angle_gamma   90.00
#
_symmetry.space_group_name_H-M   'P 1'
#
loop_
_entity.id
_entity.type
_entity.pdbx_description
1 polymer ?
#
loop_
_entity_poly.entity_id
_entity_poly.type
_entity_poly.pdbx_seq_one_letter_code
_entity_poly.pdbx_strand_id
1 'polypeptide(L)' 'MGFWYLLLLLIGIVLIIVGARKKGVSAAVKAVILLFVIGILFIVVSIVLLMPGSSDVIAELLKLE' A
#
# COMPACT_ATOMS: atom_id res chain seq x y z
N MET A 1 9.11 -14.89 6.48
CA MET A 1 8.61 -13.64 7.09
C MET A 1 8.00 -12.70 6.04
N GLY A 2 8.74 -12.34 4.97
CA GLY A 2 8.29 -11.49 3.85
C GLY A 2 6.94 -11.85 3.19
N PHE A 3 6.69 -13.15 2.99
CA PHE A 3 5.50 -13.67 2.31
C PHE A 3 4.17 -13.20 2.92
N TRP A 4 4.08 -13.14 4.26
CA TRP A 4 2.86 -12.72 4.94
C TRP A 4 2.56 -11.23 4.74
N TYR A 5 3.60 -10.39 4.63
CA TYR A 5 3.45 -8.97 4.32
C TYR A 5 2.95 -8.77 2.89
N LEU A 6 3.46 -9.56 1.94
CA LEU A 6 2.99 -9.59 0.55
C LEU A 6 1.52 -10.01 0.46
N LEU A 7 1.12 -11.03 1.23
CA LEU A 7 -0.26 -11.49 1.28
C LEU A 7 -1.21 -10.40 1.83
N LEU A 8 -0.82 -9.74 2.91
CA LEU A 8 -1.55 -8.61 3.52
C LEU A 8 -1.69 -7.42 2.55
N LEU A 9 -0.62 -7.08 1.84
CA LEU A 9 -0.64 -6.05 0.80
C LEU A 9 -1.65 -6.40 -0.30
N LEU A 10 -1.62 -7.64 -0.78
CA LEU A 10 -2.51 -8.13 -1.84
C LEU A 10 -3.99 -8.08 -1.41
N ILE A 11 -4.29 -8.49 -0.17
CA ILE A 11 -5.63 -8.38 0.41
C ILE A 11 -6.09 -6.92 0.49
N GLY A 12 -5.20 -6.01 0.92
CA GLY A 12 -5.47 -4.58 0.95
C GLY A 12 -5.86 -4.03 -0.43
N ILE A 13 -5.08 -4.35 -1.47
CA ILE A 13 -5.34 -3.93 -2.86
C ILE A 13 -6.71 -4.42 -3.34
N VAL A 14 -7.04 -5.70 -3.09
CA VAL A 14 -8.34 -6.27 -3.48
C VAL A 14 -9.49 -5.55 -2.80
N LEU A 15 -9.38 -5.26 -1.51
CA LEU A 15 -10.42 -4.53 -0.75
C LEU A 15 -10.63 -3.11 -1.30
N ILE A 16 -9.57 -2.41 -1.69
CA ILE A 16 -9.63 -1.07 -2.29
C ILE A 16 -10.36 -1.11 -3.62
N ILE A 17 -10.03 -2.08 -4.49
CA ILE A 17 -10.67 -2.25 -5.79
C ILE A 17 -12.16 -2.54 -5.63
N VAL A 18 -12.53 -3.45 -4.72
CA VAL A 18 -13.94 -3.78 -4.43
C VAL A 18 -14.69 -2.56 -3.90
N GLY A 19 -14.09 -1.80 -2.98
CA GLY A 19 -14.67 -0.57 -2.44
C GLY A 19 -14.88 0.51 -3.50
N ALA A 20 -13.91 0.72 -4.39
CA ALA A 20 -13.99 1.70 -5.47
C ALA A 20 -15.07 1.34 -6.52
N ARG A 21 -15.25 0.04 -6.78
CA ARG A 21 -16.25 -0.49 -7.74
C ARG A 21 -17.68 -0.50 -7.18
N LYS A 22 -17.88 -0.23 -5.88
CA LYS A 22 -19.22 -0.11 -5.28
C LYS A 22 -20.02 1.00 -5.97
N LYS A 23 -21.20 0.65 -6.50
CA LYS A 23 -22.17 1.59 -7.08
C LYS A 23 -23.03 2.20 -5.96
N GLY A 24 -23.49 3.44 -6.16
CA GLY A 24 -24.33 4.16 -5.19
C GLY A 24 -23.57 5.02 -4.17
N VAL A 25 -22.24 5.08 -4.25
CA VAL A 25 -21.41 5.95 -3.42
C VAL A 25 -21.05 7.22 -4.19
N SER A 26 -21.22 8.39 -3.57
CA SER A 26 -20.90 9.68 -4.20
C SER A 26 -19.41 9.78 -4.55
N ALA A 27 -19.09 10.56 -5.58
CA ALA A 27 -17.71 10.77 -6.02
C ALA A 27 -16.82 11.35 -4.90
N ALA A 28 -17.38 12.23 -4.06
CA ALA A 28 -16.68 12.78 -2.91
C ALA A 28 -16.30 11.71 -1.88
N VAL A 29 -17.22 10.80 -1.55
CA VAL A 29 -16.94 9.71 -0.60
C VAL A 29 -15.91 8.73 -1.18
N LYS A 30 -15.96 8.46 -2.49
CA LYS A 30 -14.92 7.67 -3.16
C LYS A 30 -13.54 8.32 -3.09
N ALA A 31 -13.46 9.62 -3.30
CA ALA A 31 -12.20 10.37 -3.22
C ALA A 31 -11.62 10.36 -1.79
N VAL A 32 -12.46 10.54 -0.77
CA VAL A 32 -12.05 10.47 0.65
C VAL A 32 -11.50 9.08 1.00
N ILE A 33 -12.20 8.00 0.61
CA ILE A 33 -11.74 6.63 0.83
C ILE A 33 -10.42 6.38 0.12
N LEU A 34 -10.27 6.86 -1.12
CA LEU A 34 -9.06 6.67 -1.92
C LEU A 34 -7.86 7.43 -1.33
N LEU A 35 -8.07 8.66 -0.84
CA LEU A 35 -7.04 9.42 -0.12
C LEU A 35 -6.64 8.77 1.20
N PHE A 36 -7.62 8.26 1.95
CA PHE A 36 -7.37 7.55 3.21
C PHE A 36 -6.53 6.28 2.98
N VAL A 37 -6.87 5.51 1.96
CA VAL A 37 -6.12 4.33 1.52
C VAL A 37 -4.70 4.68 1.12
N ILE A 38 -4.50 5.72 0.29
CA ILE A 38 -3.18 6.18 -0.14
C ILE A 38 -2.36 6.61 1.09
N GLY A 39 -2.97 7.34 2.02
CA GLY A 39 -2.32 7.75 3.27
C GLY A 39 -1.83 6.56 4.11
N ILE A 40 -2.66 5.53 4.29
CA ILE A 40 -2.26 4.29 4.97
C ILE A 40 -1.09 3.61 4.24
N LEU A 41 -1.15 3.55 2.91
CA LEU A 41 -0.08 2.96 2.10
C LEU A 41 1.25 3.69 2.32
N PHE A 42 1.24 5.03 2.31
CA PHE A 42 2.43 5.84 2.58
C PHE A 42 2.97 5.64 4.00
N ILE A 43 2.11 5.50 5.00
CA ILE A 43 2.53 5.23 6.38
C ILE A 43 3.21 3.86 6.46
N VAL A 44 2.62 2.81 5.88
CA VAL A 44 3.20 1.47 5.89
C VAL A 44 4.54 1.44 5.15
N VAL A 45 4.63 2.06 3.96
CA VAL A 45 5.88 2.15 3.20
C VAL A 45 6.94 2.91 3.99
N SER A 46 6.58 4.03 4.63
CA SER A 46 7.52 4.80 5.46
C SER A 46 8.06 3.98 6.63
N ILE A 47 7.21 3.20 7.31
CA ILE A 47 7.63 2.33 8.41
C ILE A 47 8.61 1.25 7.92
N VAL A 48 8.33 0.64 6.76
CA VAL A 48 9.23 -0.35 6.15
C VAL A 48 10.57 0.27 5.77
N LEU A 49 10.55 1.48 5.19
CA LEU A 49 11.76 2.22 4.84
C LEU A 49 12.58 2.66 6.06
N LEU A 50 11.94 2.88 7.20
CA LEU A 50 12.64 3.20 8.46
C LEU A 50 13.24 1.98 9.17
N MET A 51 12.94 0.75 8.73
CA MET A 51 13.57 -0.43 9.32
C MET A 51 15.06 -0.52 8.94
N PRO A 52 15.94 -0.91 9.88
CA PRO A 52 17.36 -1.11 9.57
C PRO A 52 17.54 -2.19 8.50
N GLY A 53 18.39 -1.93 7.50
CA GLY A 53 18.60 -2.79 6.34
C GLY A 53 17.62 -2.55 5.17
N SER A 54 16.71 -1.56 5.27
CA SER A 54 15.82 -1.18 4.17
C SER A 54 16.58 -0.64 2.95
N SER A 55 17.72 0.04 3.16
CA SER A 55 18.58 0.59 2.11
C SER A 55 19.10 -0.50 1.17
N ASP A 56 19.48 -1.65 1.72
CA ASP A 56 20.08 -2.75 0.97
C ASP A 56 19.01 -3.43 0.10
N VAL A 57 17.80 -3.57 0.64
CA VAL A 57 16.62 -4.09 -0.08
C VAL A 57 16.23 -3.17 -1.23
N ILE A 58 16.28 -1.85 -1.04
CA ILE A 58 15.99 -0.87 -2.10
C ILE A 58 17.06 -0.89 -3.19
N ALA A 59 18.34 -0.98 -2.80
CA ALA A 59 19.45 -1.06 -3.74
C ALA A 59 19.34 -2.31 -4.63
N GLU A 60 18.97 -3.46 -4.04
CA GLU A 60 18.75 -4.71 -4.78
C GLU A 60 17.51 -4.63 -5.70
N LEU A 61 16.39 -4.05 -5.23
CA LEU A 61 15.16 -3.87 -6.01
C LEU A 61 15.35 -2.92 -7.21
N LEU A 62 16.11 -1.85 -7.01
CA LEU A 62 16.36 -0.85 -8.05
C LEU A 62 17.58 -1.20 -8.92
N LYS A 63 18.24 -2.33 -8.66
CA LYS A 63 19.51 -2.71 -9.31
C LYS A 63 20.52 -1.57 -9.32
N LEU A 64 20.59 -0.86 -8.21
CA LEU A 64 21.61 0.16 -7.98
C LEU A 64 22.83 -0.61 -7.45
N GLU A 65 23.68 -1.08 -8.37
CA GLU A 65 25.04 -1.52 -8.03
C GLU A 65 25.92 -0.33 -7.60
#